data_AF-A0A2E1QGT3-F1
#
_entry.id   AF-A0A2E1QGT3-F1
#
_cell.length_a   1.000
_cell.length_b   1.000
_cell.length_c   1.000
_cell.angle_alpha   90.00
_cell.angle_beta   90.00
_cell.angle_gamma   90.00
#
_symmetry.space_group_name_H-M   'P 1'
#
loop_
_entity.id
_entity.type
_entity.pdbx_description
1 polymer ?
#
loop_
_entity_poly.entity_id
_entity_poly.type
_entity_poly.pdbx_seq_one_letter_code
_entity_poly.pdbx_strand_id
1 'polypeptide(L)'
;MFNYIIKVFISSGIIVIVSEISKRSTLIGGLLASIPLISVLSMIWLYLDTNDTEKVKALSNSILWMVIPSMALFISLPIMINYGFNFYLSLLLSVFITVLCYSLAIIILGYFGIKI
;
A
#
# COMPACT_ATOMS: atom_id res chain seq x y z
N MET A 1 5.57 -11.65 -22.81
CA MET A 1 6.77 -10.95 -22.29
C MET A 1 6.71 -9.44 -22.50
N PHE A 2 6.35 -8.93 -23.68
CA PHE A 2 6.24 -7.48 -23.93
C PHE A 2 5.32 -6.72 -22.95
N ASN A 3 4.14 -7.28 -22.63
CA ASN A 3 3.23 -6.70 -21.64
C ASN A 3 3.87 -6.57 -20.24
N TYR A 4 4.66 -7.56 -19.81
CA TYR A 4 5.37 -7.50 -18.52
C TYR A 4 6.45 -6.41 -18.49
N ILE A 5 7.17 -6.22 -19.60
CA ILE A 5 8.17 -5.14 -19.72
C ILE A 5 7.50 -3.77 -19.55
N ILE A 6 6.35 -3.55 -20.20
CA ILE A 6 5.57 -2.32 -20.07
C ILE A 6 5.11 -2.11 -18.62
N LYS A 7 4.53 -3.15 -18.00
CA LYS A 7 4.09 -3.10 -16.59
C LYS A 7 5.24 -2.68 -15.67
N VAL A 8 6.42 -3.28 -15.84
CA VAL A 8 7.62 -2.96 -15.05
C VAL A 8 8.05 -1.51 -15.25
N PHE A 9 8.21 -1.04 -16.50
CA PHE A 9 8.65 0.33 -16.78
C PHE A 9 7.70 1.39 -16.21
N ILE A 10 6.38 1.18 -16.35
CA ILE A 10 5.38 2.09 -15.79
C ILE A 10 5.47 2.10 -14.27
N SER A 11 5.50 0.91 -13.63
CA SER A 11 5.56 0.81 -12.17
C SER A 11 6.84 1.42 -11.60
N SER A 12 8.01 1.10 -12.16
CA SER A 12 9.28 1.69 -11.69
C SER A 12 9.35 3.19 -11.97
N GLY A 13 8.82 3.65 -13.10
CA GLY A 13 8.75 5.07 -13.45
C GLY A 13 7.95 5.88 -12.43
N ILE A 14 6.76 5.37 -12.04
CA ILE A 14 5.93 5.99 -11.00
C ILE A 14 6.69 6.07 -9.68
N ILE A 15 7.34 4.98 -9.25
CA ILE A 15 8.11 4.95 -8.00
C ILE A 15 9.21 6.01 -8.00
N VAL A 16 9.98 6.12 -9.09
CA VAL A 16 11.06 7.10 -9.23
C VAL A 16 10.50 8.53 -9.18
N ILE A 17 9.44 8.81 -9.94
CA ILE A 17 8.81 10.15 -9.97
C ILE A 17 8.32 10.56 -8.58
N VAL A 18 7.61 9.67 -7.89
CA VAL A 18 7.10 9.94 -6.53
C VAL A 18 8.25 10.15 -5.55
N SER A 19 9.32 9.35 -5.65
CA SER A 19 10.51 9.50 -4.80
C SER A 19 11.20 10.86 -5.01
N GLU A 20 11.40 11.28 -6.26
CA GLU A 20 12.04 12.56 -6.58
C GLU A 20 11.20 13.76 -6.16
N ILE A 21 9.88 13.70 -6.32
CA ILE A 21 8.99 14.78 -5.88
C ILE A 21 8.96 14.87 -4.36
N SER A 22 8.93 13.73 -3.66
CA SER A 22 8.88 13.68 -2.19
C SER A 22 10.13 14.27 -1.53
N LYS A 23 11.29 14.20 -2.20
CA LYS A 23 12.53 14.87 -1.74
C LYS A 23 12.43 16.40 -1.79
N ARG A 24 11.64 16.95 -2.71
CA ARG A 24 11.52 18.40 -2.95
C ARG A 24 10.43 19.05 -2.11
N SER A 25 9.34 18.32 -1.81
CA SER A 25 8.22 18.82 -1.02
C SER A 25 7.58 17.70 -0.21
N THR A 26 7.64 17.80 1.11
CA THR A 26 7.00 16.85 2.04
C THR A 26 5.48 16.83 1.86
N LEU A 27 4.86 17.99 1.59
CA LEU A 27 3.40 18.09 1.40
C LEU A 27 2.97 17.36 0.12
N ILE A 28 3.64 17.62 -1.01
CA ILE A 28 3.33 16.96 -2.27
C ILE A 28 3.70 15.47 -2.19
N GLY A 29 4.81 15.13 -1.53
CA GLY A 29 5.19 13.75 -1.27
C GLY A 29 4.13 12.99 -0.49
N GLY A 30 3.59 13.60 0.58
CA GLY A 30 2.49 13.03 1.36
C GLY A 30 1.20 12.85 0.55
N LEU A 31 0.84 13.82 -0.29
CA LEU A 31 -0.31 13.71 -1.20
C LEU A 31 -0.11 12.60 -2.23
N LEU A 32 1.05 12.52 -2.86
CA LEU A 32 1.33 11.48 -3.87
C LEU A 32 1.38 10.09 -3.24
N ALA A 33 1.95 9.96 -2.03
CA ALA A 33 2.01 8.71 -1.31
C ALA A 33 0.64 8.25 -0.78
N SER A 34 -0.29 9.17 -0.52
CA SER A 34 -1.65 8.82 -0.07
C SER A 34 -2.58 8.43 -1.21
N ILE A 35 -2.28 8.83 -2.46
CA ILE A 35 -3.02 8.34 -3.63
C ILE A 35 -2.71 6.85 -3.80
N PRO A 36 -3.73 5.98 -3.90
CA PRO A 36 -3.53 4.54 -4.04
C PRO A 36 -3.15 4.17 -5.49
N LEU A 37 -2.07 4.77 -6.02
CA LEU A 37 -1.61 4.60 -7.41
C LEU A 37 -1.37 3.13 -7.76
N ILE A 38 -0.74 2.38 -6.83
CA ILE A 38 -0.50 0.94 -7.02
C ILE A 38 -1.82 0.18 -7.13
N SER A 39 -2.81 0.50 -6.29
CA SER A 39 -4.13 -0.13 -6.32
C SER A 39 -4.87 0.16 -7.62
N VAL A 40 -4.88 1.42 -8.05
CA VAL A 40 -5.52 1.85 -9.31
C VAL A 40 -4.89 1.12 -10.49
N LEU A 41 -3.56 1.11 -10.55
CA LEU A 41 -2.84 0.43 -11.62
C LEU A 41 -3.11 -1.08 -11.61
N SER A 42 -3.13 -1.71 -10.44
CA SER A 42 -3.44 -3.13 -10.28
C SER A 42 -4.86 -3.47 -10.74
N MET A 43 -5.85 -2.63 -10.43
CA MET A 43 -7.23 -2.80 -10.88
C MET A 43 -7.35 -2.64 -12.41
N ILE A 44 -6.66 -1.68 -13.01
CA ILE A 44 -6.63 -1.51 -14.47
C ILE A 44 -6.05 -2.75 -15.14
N TRP A 45 -4.91 -3.24 -14.67
CA TRP A 45 -4.30 -4.45 -15.22
C TRP A 45 -5.18 -5.68 -15.04
N LEU A 46 -5.78 -5.84 -13.86
CA LEU A 46 -6.72 -6.94 -13.59
C LEU A 46 -7.89 -6.91 -14.57
N TYR A 47 -8.48 -5.73 -14.80
CA TYR A 47 -9.56 -5.58 -15.78
C TYR A 47 -9.10 -5.87 -17.20
N LEU A 48 -7.96 -5.34 -17.63
CA LEU A 48 -7.43 -5.60 -18.98
C LEU A 48 -7.11 -7.09 -19.21
N ASP A 49 -6.63 -7.79 -18.18
CA ASP A 49 -6.25 -9.19 -18.26
C ASP A 49 -7.47 -10.14 -18.16
N THR A 50 -8.57 -9.73 -17.49
CA THR A 50 -9.72 -10.61 -17.19
C THR A 50 -11.06 -10.18 -17.78
N ASN A 51 -11.22 -8.91 -18.14
CA ASN A 51 -12.49 -8.24 -18.48
C ASN A 51 -13.62 -8.47 -17.44
N ASP A 52 -13.25 -8.72 -16.18
CA ASP A 52 -14.17 -9.11 -15.11
C ASP A 52 -14.30 -7.98 -14.07
N THR A 53 -15.45 -7.31 -14.07
CA THR A 53 -15.74 -6.19 -13.15
C THR A 53 -16.00 -6.66 -11.73
N GLU A 54 -16.45 -7.89 -11.51
CA GLU A 54 -16.67 -8.43 -10.16
C GLU A 54 -15.33 -8.71 -9.48
N LYS A 55 -14.31 -9.16 -10.21
CA LYS A 55 -12.93 -9.26 -9.68
C LYS A 55 -12.35 -7.91 -9.29
N VAL A 56 -12.58 -6.87 -10.10
CA VAL A 56 -12.15 -5.50 -9.78
C VAL A 56 -12.85 -4.98 -8.53
N LYS A 57 -14.17 -5.20 -8.42
CA LYS A 57 -14.96 -4.83 -7.24
C LYS A 57 -14.49 -5.57 -5.98
N ALA A 58 -14.23 -6.87 -6.08
CA ALA A 58 -13.70 -7.66 -4.98
C ALA A 58 -12.33 -7.14 -4.53
N LEU A 59 -11.41 -6.88 -5.46
CA LEU A 59 -10.10 -6.29 -5.15
C LEU A 59 -10.24 -4.92 -4.48
N SER A 60 -11.12 -4.05 -4.99
CA SER A 60 -11.39 -2.73 -4.40
C SER A 60 -11.89 -2.84 -2.96
N ASN A 61 -12.87 -3.72 -2.70
CA ASN A 61 -13.38 -3.97 -1.35
C ASN A 61 -12.32 -4.55 -0.41
N SER A 62 -11.47 -5.45 -0.93
CA SER A 62 -10.35 -6.01 -0.17
C SER A 62 -9.36 -4.93 0.24
N ILE A 63 -8.96 -4.07 -0.70
CA ILE A 63 -8.06 -2.95 -0.45
C ILE A 63 -8.66 -1.98 0.57
N LEU A 64 -9.96 -1.68 0.51
CA LEU A 64 -10.63 -0.80 1.46
C LEU A 64 -10.40 -1.24 2.92
N TRP A 65 -10.59 -2.54 3.20
CA TRP A 65 -10.35 -3.09 4.54
C TRP A 65 -8.87 -3.13 4.90
N MET A 66 -8.01 -3.46 3.93
CA MET A 66 -6.57 -3.62 4.12
C MET A 66 -5.81 -2.29 4.26
N VAL A 67 -6.40 -1.17 3.87
CA VAL A 67 -5.82 0.16 4.10
C VAL A 67 -5.80 0.51 5.59
N ILE A 68 -6.82 0.09 6.36
CA ILE A 68 -6.92 0.38 7.80
C ILE A 68 -5.70 -0.15 8.58
N PRO A 69 -5.34 -1.46 8.52
CA PRO A 69 -4.15 -1.95 9.22
C PRO A 69 -2.85 -1.37 8.66
N SER A 70 -2.80 -0.95 7.39
CA SER A 70 -1.60 -0.30 6.81
C SER A 70 -1.24 1.03 7.50
N MET A 71 -2.22 1.73 8.08
CA MET A 71 -1.99 2.98 8.83
C MET A 71 -1.07 2.78 10.03
N ALA A 72 -0.96 1.55 10.56
CA ALA A 72 -0.07 1.23 11.67
C ALA A 72 1.39 1.61 11.38
N LEU A 73 1.85 1.49 10.13
CA LEU A 73 3.21 1.89 9.73
C LEU A 73 3.39 3.41 9.86
N PHE A 74 2.44 4.19 9.36
CA PHE A 74 2.47 5.65 9.37
C PHE A 74 2.35 6.25 10.78
N ILE A 75 1.79 5.50 11.72
CA ILE A 75 1.73 5.87 13.14
C ILE A 75 3.01 5.46 13.87
N SER A 76 3.39 4.18 13.78
CA SER A 76 4.50 3.63 14.57
C SER A 76 5.86 4.19 14.14
N LEU A 77 6.10 4.38 12.84
CA LEU A 77 7.41 4.80 12.32
C LEU A 77 7.84 6.18 12.87
N PRO A 78 7.04 7.25 12.74
CA PRO A 78 7.42 8.55 13.30
C PRO A 78 7.55 8.50 14.82
N ILE A 79 6.71 7.73 15.52
CA ILE A 79 6.80 7.57 16.98
C ILE A 79 8.16 6.97 17.36
N MET A 80 8.58 5.88 16.71
CA MET A 80 9.86 5.23 17.00
C MET A 80 11.07 6.11 16.68
N ILE A 81 11.03 6.83 15.57
CA ILE A 81 12.07 7.80 15.23
C ILE A 81 12.13 8.91 16.29
N ASN A 82 10.99 9.42 16.75
CA ASN A 82 10.92 10.45 17.80
C ASN A 82 11.43 9.95 19.17
N TYR A 83 11.35 8.64 19.44
CA TYR A 83 11.94 8.02 20.64
C TYR A 83 13.46 7.81 20.53
N GLY A 84 14.08 8.15 19.40
CA GLY A 84 15.53 8.08 19.21
C GLY A 84 16.04 6.74 18.67
N PHE A 85 15.17 5.83 18.24
CA PHE A 85 15.60 4.65 17.48
C PHE A 85 16.16 5.08 16.12
N ASN A 86 17.16 4.36 15.61
CA ASN A 86 17.65 4.61 14.25
C ASN A 86 16.57 4.28 13.21
N PHE A 87 16.68 4.85 12.01
CA PHE A 87 15.69 4.70 10.95
C PHE A 87 15.43 3.23 10.57
N TYR A 88 16.48 2.43 10.37
CA TYR A 88 16.34 1.04 9.93
C TYR A 88 15.64 0.15 10.96
N LEU A 89 15.99 0.32 12.23
CA LEU A 89 15.35 -0.40 13.34
C LEU A 89 13.89 0.03 13.52
N SER A 90 13.63 1.34 13.43
CA SER A 90 12.26 1.88 13.47
C SER A 90 11.41 1.30 12.34
N LEU A 91 11.94 1.28 11.12
CA LEU A 91 11.27 0.71 9.96
C LEU A 91 10.95 -0.77 10.14
N LEU A 92 11.92 -1.57 10.60
CA LEU A 92 11.74 -3.01 10.82
C LEU A 92 10.63 -3.27 11.85
N LEU A 93 10.68 -2.57 12.99
CA LEU A 93 9.68 -2.73 14.05
C LEU A 93 8.30 -2.24 13.60
N SER A 94 8.22 -1.12 12.89
CA SER A 94 6.97 -0.63 12.31
C SER A 94 6.36 -1.61 11.32
N VAL A 95 7.15 -2.20 10.44
CA VAL A 95 6.69 -3.25 9.52
C VAL A 95 6.17 -4.45 10.30
N PHE A 96 6.87 -4.88 11.35
CA PHE A 96 6.43 -5.97 12.21
C PHE A 96 5.07 -5.68 12.88
N ILE A 97 4.91 -4.47 13.43
CA ILE A 97 3.64 -4.00 13.99
C ILE A 97 2.53 -4.03 12.93
N THR A 98 2.81 -3.54 11.72
CA THR A 98 1.86 -3.56 10.61
C THR A 98 1.42 -4.98 10.27
N VAL A 99 2.35 -5.93 10.16
CA VAL A 99 2.02 -7.35 9.91
C VAL A 99 1.08 -7.91 10.99
N LEU A 100 1.34 -7.61 12.27
CA LEU A 100 0.44 -8.01 13.37
C LEU A 100 -0.95 -7.39 13.23
N CYS A 101 -1.04 -6.10 12.88
CA CYS A 101 -2.32 -5.43 12.64
C CYS A 101 -3.08 -6.06 11.46
N TYR A 102 -2.40 -6.45 10.38
CA TYR A 102 -3.01 -7.19 9.28
C TYR A 102 -3.57 -8.53 9.73
N SER A 103 -2.80 -9.33 10.48
CA SER A 103 -3.27 -10.61 11.02
C SER A 103 -4.51 -10.44 11.89
N LEU A 104 -4.52 -9.45 12.79
CA LEU A 104 -5.68 -9.14 13.63
C LEU A 104 -6.88 -8.70 12.80
N ALA A 105 -6.68 -7.83 11.81
CA ALA A 105 -7.76 -7.36 10.94
C ALA A 105 -8.42 -8.51 10.18
N ILE A 106 -7.64 -9.44 9.62
CA ILE A 106 -8.15 -10.62 8.90
C ILE A 106 -8.98 -11.51 9.83
N ILE A 107 -8.50 -11.75 11.06
CA ILE A 107 -9.22 -12.57 12.06
C ILE A 107 -10.54 -11.90 12.44
N ILE A 108 -10.54 -10.60 12.72
CA ILE A 108 -11.73 -9.84 13.10
C ILE A 108 -12.76 -9.84 11.97
N LEU A 109 -12.32 -9.56 10.73
CA LEU A 109 -13.20 -9.53 9.57
C LEU A 109 -13.79 -10.91 9.27
N GLY A 110 -12.99 -11.97 9.42
CA GLY A 110 -13.46 -13.35 9.35
C GLY A 110 -14.53 -13.68 10.40
N TYR A 111 -14.39 -13.17 11.62
CA TYR A 111 -15.40 -13.33 12.67
C TYR A 111 -16.74 -12.65 12.32
N PHE A 112 -16.69 -11.48 11.67
CA PHE A 112 -17.89 -10.79 11.15
C PHE A 112 -18.41 -11.35 9.82
N GLY A 113 -17.83 -12.43 9.31
CA GLY A 113 -18.24 -13.07 8.05
C GLY A 113 -17.87 -12.30 6.79
N ILE A 114 -17.01 -11.28 6.89
CA ILE A 114 -16.49 -10.53 5.75
C ILE A 114 -15.39 -11.37 5.10
N LYS A 115 -15.66 -11.90 3.91
CA LYS A 115 -14.68 -12.61 3.10
C LYS A 115 -13.89 -11.61 2.25
N ILE A 116 -12.57 -11.70 2.35
CA ILE A 116 -11.59 -10.83 1.70
C ILE A 116 -10.76 -11.65 0.72
#